data_AF-K7DW82-F1
#
_entry.id   AF-K7DW82-F1
#
_cell.length_a   1.000
_cell.length_b   1.000
_cell.length_c   1.000
_cell.angle_alpha   90.00
_cell.angle_beta   90.00
_cell.angle_gamma   90.00
#
_symmetry.space_group_name_H-M   'P 1'
#
loop_
_entity.id
_entity.type
_entity.pdbx_description
1 polymer ?
#
loop_
_entity_poly.entity_id
_entity_poly.type
_entity_poly.pdbx_seq_one_letter_code
_entity_poly.pdbx_strand_id
1 'polypeptide(L)'
;FLKVSKGNRTRTKVTIRLHQHQKLPKRSSQLVEEESGRKGGKSEILISEKAVDTRKSTWHIFPVSKSVQGLLDQGKNSLDVRVTCDQCQETGASLVLMGKRKKKGEAVEGNESTGEEEKEQSHRPFLMMLARNSEDRYHRRRRRGLECDGKVNICCKKHFFVSFKDIGWND
;
A
#
# COMPACT_ATOMS: atom_id res chain seq x y z
N PHE A 1 2.19 11.03 -6.59
CA PHE A 1 2.99 11.37 -7.79
C PHE A 1 4.12 12.32 -7.37
N LEU A 2 5.34 12.15 -7.91
CA LEU A 2 6.45 13.09 -7.69
C LEU A 2 6.55 13.99 -8.92
N LYS A 3 6.29 15.30 -8.74
CA LYS A 3 6.49 16.33 -9.76
C LYS A 3 7.94 16.81 -9.66
N VAL A 4 8.60 16.96 -10.80
CA VAL A 4 9.98 17.45 -10.92
C VAL A 4 9.97 18.66 -11.85
N SER A 5 10.62 19.75 -11.45
CA SER A 5 10.76 20.96 -12.26
C SER A 5 11.50 20.68 -13.58
N LYS A 6 11.02 21.31 -14.67
CA LYS A 6 11.69 21.23 -15.97
C LYS A 6 13.05 21.94 -15.85
N GLY A 7 14.14 21.19 -15.99
CA GLY A 7 15.51 21.72 -15.91
C GLY A 7 16.42 20.93 -14.98
N ASN A 8 15.87 20.20 -14.01
CA ASN A 8 16.70 19.33 -13.16
C ASN A 8 17.03 18.03 -13.91
N ARG A 9 18.18 18.01 -14.59
CA ARG A 9 18.73 16.82 -15.28
C ARG A 9 19.73 16.04 -14.42
N THR A 10 19.97 16.46 -13.18
CA THR A 10 20.93 15.79 -12.31
C THR A 10 20.37 14.44 -11.85
N ARG A 11 21.22 13.40 -11.78
CA ARG A 11 20.86 12.08 -11.23
C ARG A 11 20.85 12.14 -9.70
N THR A 12 19.94 12.91 -9.13
CA THR A 12 19.75 12.98 -7.67
C THR A 12 18.67 12.00 -7.24
N LYS A 13 18.85 11.42 -6.05
CA LYS A 13 17.84 10.58 -5.40
C LYS A 13 17.39 11.30 -4.14
N VAL A 14 16.08 11.27 -3.90
CA VAL A 14 15.48 11.74 -2.64
C VAL A 14 14.82 10.57 -1.93
N THR A 15 14.80 10.64 -0.61
CA THR A 15 14.14 9.62 0.21
C THR A 15 12.75 10.10 0.61
N ILE A 16 11.74 9.30 0.26
CA ILE A 16 10.35 9.53 0.68
C ILE A 16 10.01 8.51 1.76
N ARG A 17 9.37 8.98 2.84
CA ARG A 17 8.92 8.15 3.96
C ARG A 17 7.42 8.30 4.17
N LEU A 18 6.76 7.18 4.47
CA LEU A 18 5.36 7.11 4.84
C LEU A 18 5.27 6.71 6.31
N HIS A 19 4.55 7.50 7.09
CA HIS A 19 4.31 7.30 8.50
C HIS A 19 2.81 7.07 8.74
N GLN A 20 2.46 6.02 9.48
CA GLN A 20 1.11 5.78 9.94
C GLN A 20 0.92 6.39 11.32
N HIS A 21 -0.15 7.15 11.52
CA HIS A 21 -0.53 7.59 12.85
C HIS A 21 -1.14 6.42 13.64
N GLN A 22 -0.69 6.22 14.87
CA GLN A 22 -1.32 5.33 15.83
C GLN A 22 -1.92 6.13 16.98
N LYS A 23 -3.19 5.83 17.29
CA LYS A 23 -3.74 6.18 18.61
C LYS A 23 -3.16 5.20 19.61
N LEU A 24 -2.31 5.68 20.52
CA LEU A 24 -1.92 4.86 21.67
C LEU A 24 -3.19 4.42 22.42
N PRO A 25 -3.26 3.17 22.90
CA PRO A 25 -4.26 2.82 23.89
C PRO A 25 -4.07 3.76 25.09
N LYS A 26 -5.14 4.45 25.50
CA LYS A 26 -5.14 5.20 26.77
C LYS A 26 -4.91 4.16 27.87
N ARG A 27 -3.68 4.04 28.36
CA ARG A 27 -3.40 3.29 29.58
C ARG A 27 -4.12 4.04 30.69
N SER A 28 -5.04 3.37 31.39
CA SER A 28 -5.69 3.89 32.58
C SER A 28 -4.64 4.06 33.68
N SER A 29 -3.90 5.16 33.66
CA SER A 29 -3.21 5.65 34.85
C SER A 29 -4.15 6.63 35.53
N GLN A 30 -4.99 6.08 36.39
CA GLN A 30 -5.60 6.82 37.48
C GLN A 30 -4.46 7.35 38.38
N LEU A 31 -4.62 8.57 38.90
CA LEU A 31 -3.74 9.29 39.85
C LEU A 31 -2.54 9.97 39.17
N VAL A 32 -2.30 11.29 39.20
CA VAL A 32 -2.80 12.45 39.97
C VAL A 32 -2.69 13.68 39.06
N GLU A 33 -3.63 14.62 39.14
CA GLU A 33 -3.61 15.89 38.40
C GLU A 33 -2.43 16.79 38.84
N GLU A 34 -1.59 17.22 37.89
CA GLU A 34 -0.96 18.55 37.93
C GLU A 34 -0.86 19.12 36.51
N GLU A 35 -1.33 20.36 36.40
CA GLU A 35 -1.36 21.28 35.25
C GLU A 35 -0.10 21.23 34.36
N SER A 36 -0.24 20.72 33.14
CA SER A 36 0.53 21.17 31.97
C SER A 36 -0.02 20.54 30.70
N GLY A 37 -0.48 21.39 29.77
CA GLY A 37 -1.10 21.00 28.50
C GLY A 37 -0.20 20.15 27.58
N ARG A 38 -0.16 18.84 27.83
CA ARG A 38 0.50 17.86 26.97
C ARG A 38 -0.49 17.31 25.97
N LYS A 39 -0.53 17.97 24.80
CA LYS A 39 -1.14 17.52 23.55
C LYS A 39 -0.82 16.03 23.38
N GLY A 40 -1.82 15.16 23.55
CA GLY A 40 -1.65 13.70 23.55
C GLY A 40 -0.79 13.25 22.37
N GLY A 41 0.39 12.72 22.67
CA GLY A 41 1.39 12.36 21.67
C GLY A 41 0.83 11.31 20.73
N LYS A 42 0.48 11.71 19.51
CA LYS A 42 0.22 10.78 18.42
C LYS A 42 1.54 10.07 18.13
N SER A 43 1.63 8.78 18.41
CA SER A 43 2.79 7.99 18.00
C SER A 43 2.68 7.74 16.50
N GLU A 44 3.76 7.96 15.78
CA GLU A 44 3.84 7.69 14.36
C GLU A 44 4.80 6.54 14.11
N ILE A 45 4.41 5.63 13.21
CA ILE A 45 5.23 4.47 12.84
C ILE A 45 5.59 4.57 11.37
N LEU A 46 6.87 4.39 11.04
CA LEU A 46 7.34 4.30 9.66
C LEU A 46 6.78 3.01 9.02
N ILE A 47 5.99 3.15 7.97
CA ILE A 47 5.35 2.03 7.25
C ILE A 47 5.99 1.74 5.89
N SER A 48 6.69 2.72 5.31
CA SER A 48 7.41 2.55 4.05
C SER A 48 8.49 3.62 3.89
N GLU A 49 9.65 3.25 3.36
CA GLU A 49 10.72 4.17 2.97
C GLU A 49 11.23 3.77 1.59
N LYS A 50 11.46 4.77 0.73
CA LYS A 50 11.97 4.51 -0.61
C LYS A 50 12.79 5.69 -1.14
N ALA A 51 13.99 5.38 -1.63
CA ALA A 51 14.75 6.29 -2.47
C ALA A 51 14.16 6.32 -3.88
N VAL A 52 13.92 7.52 -4.41
CA VAL A 52 13.34 7.75 -5.74
C VAL A 52 14.21 8.71 -6.54
N ASP A 53 14.24 8.52 -7.86
CA ASP A 53 15.03 9.34 -8.79
C ASP A 53 14.22 10.59 -9.18
N THR A 54 14.87 11.76 -9.14
CA THR A 54 14.27 13.07 -9.45
C THR A 54 14.49 13.49 -10.91
N ARG A 55 14.80 12.58 -11.84
CA ARG A 55 15.00 12.93 -13.26
C ARG A 55 13.74 13.35 -14.01
N LYS A 56 12.59 12.78 -13.65
CA LYS A 56 11.33 13.04 -14.35
C LYS A 56 10.14 12.90 -13.42
N SER A 57 9.10 13.67 -13.73
CA SER A 57 7.82 13.55 -13.03
C SER A 57 7.22 12.17 -13.28
N THR A 58 6.92 11.40 -12.23
CA THR A 58 6.42 10.03 -12.37
C THR A 58 5.70 9.50 -11.12
N TRP A 59 5.05 8.35 -11.28
CA TRP A 59 4.43 7.61 -10.20
C TRP A 59 5.44 6.73 -9.46
N HIS A 60 5.30 6.67 -8.15
CA HIS A 60 6.07 5.77 -7.30
C HIS A 60 5.14 4.96 -6.42
N ILE A 61 5.48 3.68 -6.27
CA ILE A 61 4.72 2.72 -5.48
C ILE A 61 5.47 2.46 -4.18
N PHE A 62 4.74 2.52 -3.07
CA PHE A 62 5.25 2.26 -1.73
C PHE A 62 4.54 1.05 -1.15
N PRO A 63 5.27 -0.05 -0.85
CA PRO A 63 4.65 -1.22 -0.26
C PRO A 63 4.22 -0.90 1.18
N VAL A 64 2.93 -1.10 1.48
CA VAL A 64 2.33 -0.88 2.81
C VAL A 64 1.50 -2.09 3.28
N SER A 65 1.63 -3.25 2.63
CA SER A 65 0.78 -4.41 2.85
C SER A 65 0.79 -4.90 4.31
N LYS A 66 1.93 -4.86 5.00
CA LYS A 66 2.02 -5.27 6.42
C LYS A 66 1.24 -4.35 7.35
N SER A 67 1.35 -3.04 7.13
CA SER A 67 0.62 -2.02 7.90
C SER A 67 -0.88 -2.11 7.67
N VAL A 68 -1.29 -2.29 6.41
CA VAL A 68 -2.69 -2.47 6.02
C VAL A 68 -3.26 -3.77 6.58
N GLN A 69 -2.53 -4.89 6.51
CA GLN A 69 -2.97 -6.16 7.11
C GLN A 69 -3.16 -5.99 8.62
N GLY A 70 -2.18 -5.44 9.34
CA GLY A 70 -2.29 -5.21 10.78
C GLY A 70 -3.41 -4.24 11.18
N LEU A 71 -3.79 -3.29 10.31
CA LEU A 71 -4.96 -2.44 10.51
C LEU A 71 -6.27 -3.24 10.40
N LEU A 72 -6.38 -4.08 9.37
CA LEU A 72 -7.57 -4.91 9.13
C LEU A 72 -7.73 -6.01 10.19
N ASP A 73 -6.62 -6.59 10.67
CA ASP A 73 -6.62 -7.57 11.77
C ASP A 73 -7.18 -6.97 13.07
N GLN A 74 -7.08 -5.65 13.24
CA GLN A 74 -7.67 -4.92 14.37
C GLN A 74 -9.14 -4.51 14.13
N GLY A 75 -9.75 -4.93 13.01
CA GLY A 75 -11.10 -4.52 12.61
C GLY A 75 -11.23 -3.04 12.22
N LYS A 76 -10.11 -2.34 11.97
CA LYS A 76 -10.09 -0.93 11.60
C LYS A 76 -10.07 -0.79 10.08
N ASN A 77 -10.68 0.28 9.58
CA ASN A 77 -10.78 0.59 8.15
C ASN A 77 -10.26 2.01 7.80
N SER A 78 -9.77 2.76 8.79
CA SER A 78 -9.26 4.12 8.62
C SER A 78 -7.75 4.15 8.81
N LEU A 79 -7.04 4.68 7.81
CA LEU A 79 -5.58 4.80 7.79
C LEU A 79 -5.17 6.25 7.52
N ASP A 80 -4.57 6.89 8.52
CA ASP A 80 -3.95 8.21 8.36
C ASP A 80 -2.46 8.04 8.04
N VAL A 81 -2.04 8.52 6.87
CA VAL A 81 -0.65 8.46 6.39
C VAL A 81 -0.08 9.85 6.25
N ARG A 82 1.03 10.12 6.95
CA ARG A 82 1.88 11.29 6.74
C ARG A 82 3.01 10.92 5.79
N VAL A 83 3.24 11.75 4.78
CA VAL A 83 4.29 11.55 3.78
C VAL A 83 5.35 12.63 3.96
N THR A 84 6.64 12.26 4.01
CA THR A 84 7.74 13.20 4.15
C THR A 84 8.80 13.00 3.07
N CYS A 85 9.48 14.09 2.73
CA CYS A 85 10.63 14.10 1.84
C CYS A 85 11.44 15.37 2.08
N ASP A 86 12.44 15.29 2.95
CA ASP A 86 13.18 16.48 3.42
C ASP A 86 14.01 17.12 2.30
N GLN A 87 14.44 16.30 1.33
CA GLN A 87 15.29 16.70 0.20
C GLN A 87 14.51 17.09 -1.06
N CYS A 88 13.17 16.97 -1.07
CA CYS A 88 12.38 17.16 -2.28
C CYS A 88 12.46 18.60 -2.79
N GLN A 89 12.25 19.59 -1.91
CA GLN A 89 12.24 21.00 -2.31
C GLN A 89 13.59 21.47 -2.87
N GLU A 90 14.69 21.08 -2.22
CA GLU A 90 16.06 21.41 -2.64
C GLU A 90 16.40 20.82 -4.02
N THR A 91 15.85 19.65 -4.34
CA THR A 91 16.04 18.97 -5.62
C THR A 91 14.99 19.37 -6.67
N GLY A 92 14.22 20.44 -6.44
CA GLY A 92 13.18 20.88 -7.39
C GLY A 92 12.07 19.84 -7.59
N ALA A 93 11.90 18.93 -6.63
CA ALA A 93 10.87 17.91 -6.62
C ALA A 93 9.74 18.29 -5.63
N SER A 94 8.52 17.89 -5.93
CA SER A 94 7.36 18.14 -5.08
C SER A 94 6.39 16.97 -5.11
N LEU A 95 5.88 16.59 -3.93
CA LEU A 95 4.91 15.53 -3.79
C LEU A 95 3.50 16.07 -4.01
N VAL A 96 2.76 15.48 -4.96
CA VAL A 96 1.34 15.78 -5.13
C VAL A 96 0.54 15.00 -4.09
N LEU A 97 0.05 15.71 -3.06
CA LEU A 97 -0.73 15.13 -1.95
C LEU A 97 -2.21 15.56 -1.96
N MET A 98 -2.52 16.73 -2.52
CA MET A 98 -3.89 17.24 -2.63
C MET A 98 -4.13 17.78 -4.04
N GLY A 99 -5.25 17.43 -4.67
CA GLY A 99 -5.81 18.29 -5.72
C GLY A 99 -6.37 19.51 -5.01
N LYS A 100 -5.98 20.72 -5.42
CA LYS A 100 -6.51 21.97 -4.83
C LYS A 100 -8.04 21.90 -4.84
N ARG A 101 -8.68 21.83 -3.66
CA ARG A 101 -10.11 22.07 -3.56
C ARG A 101 -10.30 23.58 -3.72
N LYS A 102 -10.89 24.00 -4.83
CA LYS A 102 -11.31 25.38 -5.07
C LYS A 102 -12.13 25.84 -3.86
N LYS A 103 -11.57 26.73 -3.05
CA LYS A 103 -12.31 27.42 -2.00
C LYS A 103 -13.40 28.20 -2.74
N LYS A 104 -14.66 27.80 -2.56
CA LYS A 104 -15.82 28.44 -3.19
C LYS A 104 -15.88 29.88 -2.68
N GLY A 105 -15.24 30.83 -3.37
CA GLY A 105 -15.20 32.22 -2.91
C GLY A 105 -14.26 33.20 -3.61
N GLU A 106 -13.21 32.79 -4.33
CA GLU A 106 -12.32 33.74 -5.01
C GLU A 106 -12.25 33.43 -6.52
N ALA A 107 -13.09 34.12 -7.27
CA ALA A 107 -12.91 34.30 -8.70
C ALA A 107 -11.79 35.34 -8.89
N VAL A 108 -10.56 34.89 -9.10
CA VAL A 108 -9.52 35.73 -9.69
C VAL A 108 -9.45 35.34 -11.16
N GLU A 109 -9.81 36.29 -12.01
CA GLU A 109 -9.68 36.23 -13.45
C GLU A 109 -8.20 36.06 -13.81
N GLY A 110 -7.86 34.94 -14.46
CA GLY A 110 -6.50 34.61 -14.85
C GLY A 110 -6.49 33.32 -15.67
N ASN A 111 -6.47 33.47 -16.99
CA ASN A 111 -6.78 32.47 -18.01
C ASN A 111 -5.66 31.42 -18.27
N GLU A 112 -4.95 30.96 -17.24
CA GLU A 112 -3.88 29.93 -17.38
C GLU A 112 -3.96 28.79 -16.34
N SER A 113 -4.97 28.80 -15.46
CA SER A 113 -5.03 27.89 -14.29
C SER A 113 -5.80 26.57 -14.51
N THR A 114 -6.58 26.44 -15.58
CA THR A 114 -7.49 25.28 -15.76
C THR A 114 -6.73 23.97 -16.05
N GLY A 115 -5.71 23.99 -16.90
CA GLY A 115 -5.02 22.77 -17.31
C GLY A 115 -4.03 22.18 -16.28
N GLU A 116 -3.46 23.01 -15.39
CA GLU A 116 -2.58 22.51 -14.33
C GLU A 116 -3.36 21.92 -13.16
N GLU A 117 -4.50 22.51 -12.81
CA GLU A 117 -5.39 22.01 -11.76
C GLU A 117 -6.05 20.67 -12.13
N GLU A 118 -6.48 20.52 -13.39
CA GLU A 118 -6.99 19.25 -13.92
C GLU A 118 -5.93 18.14 -13.93
N LYS A 119 -4.69 18.47 -14.32
CA LYS A 119 -3.56 17.55 -14.24
C LYS A 119 -3.19 17.22 -12.80
N GLU A 120 -3.38 18.12 -11.85
CA GLU A 120 -3.12 17.83 -10.44
C GLU A 120 -4.17 16.89 -9.84
N GLN A 121 -5.43 16.96 -10.32
CA GLN A 121 -6.49 16.02 -9.94
C GLN A 121 -6.22 14.59 -10.43
N SER A 122 -5.69 14.40 -11.65
CA SER A 122 -5.34 13.07 -12.17
C SER A 122 -4.16 12.42 -11.43
N HIS A 123 -3.37 13.21 -10.70
CA HIS A 123 -2.22 12.77 -9.91
C HIS A 123 -2.53 12.51 -8.43
N ARG A 124 -3.81 12.51 -8.04
CA ARG A 124 -4.25 12.27 -6.66
C ARG A 124 -3.76 10.90 -6.16
N PRO A 125 -3.10 10.82 -4.99
CA PRO A 125 -2.62 9.55 -4.46
C PRO A 125 -3.81 8.64 -4.09
N PHE A 126 -3.60 7.33 -4.27
CA PHE A 126 -4.58 6.30 -3.94
C PHE A 126 -3.88 5.09 -3.32
N LEU A 127 -4.64 4.34 -2.53
CA LEU A 127 -4.23 3.05 -1.99
C LEU A 127 -4.82 1.94 -2.86
N MET A 128 -3.97 1.06 -3.38
CA MET A 128 -4.39 -0.15 -4.06
C MET A 128 -4.23 -1.34 -3.11
N MET A 129 -5.27 -2.19 -3.01
CA MET A 129 -5.26 -3.38 -2.18
C MET A 129 -5.90 -4.55 -2.94
N LEU A 130 -5.22 -5.70 -2.94
CA LEU A 130 -5.78 -6.98 -3.36
C LEU A 130 -5.92 -7.86 -2.12
N ALA A 131 -7.14 -8.05 -1.65
CA ALA A 131 -7.45 -8.91 -0.51
C ALA A 131 -8.09 -10.22 -0.98
N ARG A 132 -7.92 -11.29 -0.21
CA ARG A 132 -8.66 -12.55 -0.40
C ARG A 132 -9.71 -12.65 0.68
N ASN A 133 -10.95 -13.00 0.32
CA ASN A 133 -11.96 -13.31 1.32
C ASN A 133 -11.55 -14.62 2.02
N SER A 134 -11.55 -14.63 3.36
CA SER A 134 -11.20 -15.81 4.14
C SER A 134 -12.21 -16.95 4.00
N GLU A 135 -13.45 -16.65 3.61
CA GLU A 135 -14.51 -17.65 3.37
C GLU A 135 -14.21 -18.58 2.17
N ASP A 136 -13.33 -18.16 1.25
CA ASP A 136 -12.83 -19.03 0.17
C ASP A 136 -12.04 -20.24 0.69
N ARG A 137 -11.59 -20.21 1.96
CA ARG A 137 -10.91 -21.37 2.57
C ARG A 137 -11.86 -22.48 3.00
N TYR A 138 -13.12 -22.18 3.28
CA TYR A 138 -14.11 -23.21 3.64
C TYR A 138 -14.69 -23.91 2.40
N HIS A 139 -14.66 -23.27 1.23
CA HIS A 139 -15.22 -23.82 -0.02
C HIS A 139 -14.17 -24.26 -1.06
N ARG A 140 -12.88 -23.98 -0.86
CA ARG A 140 -11.81 -24.76 -1.51
C ARG A 140 -11.61 -26.09 -0.79
N ARG A 141 -12.65 -26.93 -0.80
CA ARG A 141 -12.44 -28.38 -0.84
C ARG A 141 -11.64 -28.60 -2.13
N ARG A 142 -10.30 -28.56 -2.03
CA ARG A 142 -9.36 -28.83 -3.13
C ARG A 142 -9.95 -30.04 -3.82
N ARG A 143 -10.43 -29.89 -5.06
CA ARG A 143 -11.07 -30.98 -5.80
C ARG A 143 -10.07 -32.13 -5.77
N ARG A 144 -10.24 -33.06 -4.84
CA ARG A 144 -9.46 -34.30 -4.82
C ARG A 144 -9.92 -34.94 -6.12
N GLY A 145 -9.01 -35.06 -7.09
CA GLY A 145 -9.33 -35.71 -8.35
C GLY A 145 -10.01 -37.05 -8.02
N LEU A 146 -11.12 -37.34 -8.68
CA LEU A 146 -11.83 -38.60 -8.46
C LEU A 146 -10.86 -39.75 -8.73
N GLU A 147 -10.89 -40.79 -7.92
CA GLU A 147 -10.09 -41.99 -8.16
C GLU A 147 -10.91 -42.98 -9.00
N CYS A 148 -10.27 -43.65 -9.95
CA CYS A 148 -10.95 -44.59 -10.83
C CYS A 148 -11.28 -45.90 -10.06
N ASP A 149 -12.48 -46.00 -9.47
CA ASP A 149 -12.99 -47.17 -8.72
C ASP A 149 -13.89 -48.10 -9.57
N GLY A 150 -13.60 -48.24 -10.87
CA GLY A 150 -14.34 -49.10 -11.81
C GLY A 150 -15.79 -48.68 -12.16
N LYS A 151 -16.44 -47.88 -11.31
CA LYS A 151 -17.80 -47.34 -11.49
C LYS A 151 -17.83 -45.91 -12.04
N VAL A 152 -16.67 -45.26 -12.10
CA VAL A 152 -16.52 -43.86 -12.54
C VAL A 152 -16.22 -43.85 -14.04
N ASN A 153 -17.13 -43.26 -14.83
CA ASN A 153 -16.98 -43.08 -16.30
C ASN A 153 -16.61 -41.64 -16.71
N ILE A 154 -16.30 -40.78 -15.73
CA ILE A 154 -15.80 -39.41 -15.92
C ILE A 154 -14.29 -39.35 -15.67
N CYS A 155 -13.64 -38.25 -16.08
CA CYS A 155 -12.19 -38.08 -15.90
C CYS A 155 -11.76 -38.28 -14.44
N CYS A 156 -10.89 -39.28 -14.22
CA CYS A 156 -10.44 -39.73 -12.91
C CYS A 156 -8.93 -40.02 -12.91
N LYS A 157 -8.30 -39.97 -11.73
CA LYS A 157 -6.91 -40.37 -11.51
C LYS A 157 -6.86 -41.88 -11.27
N LYS A 158 -6.06 -42.58 -12.07
CA LYS A 158 -5.69 -43.98 -11.80
C LYS A 158 -4.39 -44.02 -11.01
N HIS A 159 -4.36 -44.75 -9.90
CA HIS A 159 -3.11 -45.04 -9.23
C HIS A 159 -2.39 -46.14 -9.99
N PHE A 160 -1.13 -45.88 -10.34
CA PHE A 160 -0.26 -46.85 -11.00
C PHE A 160 1.07 -46.83 -10.25
N PHE A 161 1.36 -47.92 -9.56
CA PHE A 161 2.60 -48.13 -8.85
C PHE A 161 3.49 -49.02 -9.70
N VAL A 162 4.75 -48.62 -9.87
CA VAL A 162 5.78 -49.43 -10.54
C VAL A 162 6.89 -49.64 -9.54
N SER A 163 7.11 -50.90 -9.19
CA SER A 163 8.32 -51.31 -8.47
C SER A 163 9.46 -51.37 -9.48
N PHE A 164 10.60 -50.77 -9.14
CA PHE A 164 11.79 -50.84 -9.99
C PHE A 164 12.27 -52.29 -10.21
N LYS A 165 11.96 -53.17 -9.25
CA LYS A 165 12.21 -54.60 -9.39
C LYS A 165 11.38 -55.27 -10.47
N ASP A 166 10.18 -54.78 -10.68
CA ASP A 166 9.24 -55.36 -11.64
C ASP A 166 9.56 -54.90 -13.07
N ILE A 167 10.34 -53.84 -13.23
CA ILE A 167 10.83 -53.34 -14.53
C ILE A 167 12.34 -53.58 -14.75
N GLY A 168 13.00 -54.32 -13.87
CA GLY A 168 14.41 -54.68 -13.99
C GLY A 168 15.38 -53.49 -13.84
N TRP A 169 14.96 -52.43 -13.15
CA TRP A 169 15.78 -51.23 -12.88
C TRP A 169 16.32 -51.23 -11.45
N ASN A 170 16.92 -52.34 -11.02
CA ASN A 170 17.42 -52.54 -9.65
C ASN A 170 18.92 -52.24 -9.49
N ASP A 171 19.55 -51.64 -10.49
CA ASP A 171 20.98 -51.29 -10.46
C ASP A 171 21.27 -50.05 -9.60
#